data_AF-A0A7K0XJ94-F1
#
_entry.id   AF-A0A7K0XJ94-F1
#
_cell.length_a   1.000
_cell.length_b   1.000
_cell.length_c   1.000
_cell.angle_alpha   90.00
_cell.angle_beta   90.00
_cell.angle_gamma   90.00
#
_symmetry.space_group_name_H-M   'P 1'
#
loop_
_entity.id
_entity.type
_entity.pdbx_description
1 polymer ?
#
loop_
_entity_poly.entity_id
_entity_poly.type
_entity_poly.pdbx_seq_one_letter_code
_entity_poly.pdbx_strand_id
1 'polypeptide(L)'
;MSQDWRERYARLAAEVSRQYAAIPVGTPVRLKKRTSNLFRPRAAVSAPGLDVAAFDGVLEVDPVRRTAQVLGMTTYEHLVEATLAHGLMPMCVPQLRTITLGGAITGLGIESASFRQGTPHESVLSMDILT
;
A
#
# COMPACT_ATOMS: atom_id res chain seq x y z
N MET A 1 -20.28 12.15 -3.97
CA MET A 1 -18.98 12.66 -3.47
C MET A 1 -17.82 11.78 -3.97
N SER A 2 -17.66 11.58 -5.30
CA SER A 2 -16.82 10.48 -5.84
C SER A 2 -15.78 10.91 -6.91
N GLN A 3 -15.61 12.20 -7.21
CA GLN A 3 -14.65 12.67 -8.24
C GLN A 3 -13.29 13.15 -7.71
N ASP A 4 -13.22 13.62 -6.47
CA ASP A 4 -12.04 14.33 -5.95
C ASP A 4 -10.79 13.42 -5.78
N TRP A 5 -10.99 12.18 -5.34
CA TRP A 5 -9.86 11.28 -5.08
C TRP A 5 -9.12 10.87 -6.36
N ARG A 6 -9.81 10.77 -7.51
CA ARG A 6 -9.21 10.36 -8.79
C ARG A 6 -8.23 11.40 -9.31
N GLU A 7 -8.58 12.68 -9.18
CA GLU A 7 -7.67 13.77 -9.56
C GLU A 7 -6.47 13.83 -8.63
N ARG A 8 -6.67 13.66 -7.32
CA ARG A 8 -5.57 13.52 -6.36
C ARG A 8 -4.66 12.36 -6.72
N TYR A 9 -5.24 11.18 -7.00
CA TYR A 9 -4.50 10.00 -7.41
C TYR A 9 -3.69 10.24 -8.69
N ALA A 10 -4.30 10.83 -9.71
CA ALA A 10 -3.62 11.16 -10.96
C ALA A 10 -2.40 12.08 -10.74
N ARG A 11 -2.52 13.09 -9.86
CA ARG A 11 -1.39 13.96 -9.48
C ARG A 11 -0.28 13.17 -8.79
N LEU A 12 -0.62 12.28 -7.86
CA LEU A 12 0.36 11.43 -7.17
C LEU A 12 1.07 10.48 -8.14
N ALA A 13 0.32 9.84 -9.05
CA ALA A 13 0.83 8.93 -10.07
C ALA A 13 1.77 9.66 -11.04
N ALA A 14 1.41 10.86 -11.49
CA ALA A 14 2.26 11.68 -12.37
C ALA A 14 3.58 12.09 -11.68
N GLU A 15 3.52 12.48 -10.41
CA GLU A 15 4.71 12.87 -9.65
C GLU A 15 5.67 11.68 -9.44
N VAL A 16 5.18 10.52 -9.00
CA VAL A 16 6.04 9.34 -8.83
C VAL A 16 6.60 8.84 -10.17
N SER A 17 5.83 8.94 -11.26
CA SER A 17 6.30 8.61 -12.60
C SER A 17 7.43 9.54 -13.05
N ARG A 18 7.33 10.84 -12.76
CA ARG A 18 8.42 11.81 -12.99
C ARG A 18 9.67 11.46 -12.19
N GLN A 19 9.52 11.08 -10.92
CA GLN A 19 10.66 10.65 -10.09
C GLN A 19 11.30 9.38 -10.63
N TYR A 20 10.50 8.42 -11.09
CA TYR A 20 10.99 7.19 -11.71
C TYR A 20 11.77 7.46 -13.01
N ALA A 21 11.23 8.30 -13.90
CA ALA A 21 11.90 8.67 -15.14
C ALA A 21 13.23 9.42 -14.94
N ALA A 22 13.43 10.05 -13.77
CA ALA A 22 14.68 10.72 -13.42
C ALA A 22 15.77 9.75 -12.90
N ILE A 23 15.44 8.48 -12.65
CA ILE A 23 16.40 7.47 -12.20
C ILE A 23 17.18 6.95 -13.42
N PRO A 24 18.53 6.99 -13.41
CA PRO A 24 19.32 6.48 -14.53
C PRO A 24 19.06 4.99 -14.78
N VAL A 25 18.96 4.60 -16.06
CA VAL A 25 18.77 3.21 -16.48
C VAL A 25 19.83 2.30 -15.85
N GLY A 26 19.40 1.15 -15.33
CA GLY A 26 20.26 0.19 -14.61
C GLY A 26 20.43 0.50 -13.12
N THR A 27 19.98 1.65 -12.63
CA THR A 27 19.99 1.95 -11.19
C THR A 27 18.88 1.17 -10.47
N PRO A 28 19.17 0.46 -9.37
CA PRO A 28 18.13 -0.21 -8.59
C PRO A 28 17.08 0.76 -8.03
N VAL A 29 15.83 0.51 -8.38
CA VAL A 29 14.68 1.31 -7.92
C VAL A 29 14.34 0.93 -6.49
N ARG A 30 14.11 1.94 -5.63
CA ARG A 30 13.71 1.74 -4.23
C ARG A 30 12.62 2.71 -3.84
N LEU A 31 11.75 2.29 -2.93
CA LEU A 31 10.80 3.18 -2.28
C LEU A 31 11.46 3.83 -1.06
N LYS A 32 11.40 5.16 -0.98
CA LYS A 32 11.80 5.92 0.19
C LYS A 32 10.66 5.85 1.21
N LYS A 33 10.83 4.98 2.21
CA LYS A 33 9.86 4.84 3.32
C LYS A 33 10.55 4.99 4.67
N ARG A 34 9.83 5.58 5.62
CA ARG A 34 10.32 5.83 6.98
C ARG A 34 10.28 4.59 7.87
N THR A 35 9.36 3.66 7.59
CA THR A 35 9.12 2.47 8.41
C THR A 35 9.70 1.21 7.77
N SER A 36 10.15 0.29 8.62
CA SER A 36 10.67 -1.01 8.21
C SER A 36 10.16 -2.07 9.19
N ASN A 37 9.62 -3.15 8.64
CA ASN A 37 9.21 -4.34 9.40
C ASN A 37 10.21 -5.50 9.20
N LEU A 38 11.46 -5.18 8.86
CA LEU A 38 12.53 -6.17 8.76
C LEU A 38 13.04 -6.50 10.16
N PHE A 39 13.12 -7.79 10.48
CA PHE A 39 13.75 -8.32 11.68
C PHE A 39 15.28 -8.44 11.57
N ARG A 40 15.89 -7.70 10.64
CA ARG A 40 17.34 -7.68 10.43
C ARG A 40 17.83 -6.24 10.23
N PRO A 41 19.09 -5.96 10.58
CA PRO A 41 19.72 -4.69 10.27
C PRO A 41 19.67 -4.40 8.77
N ARG A 42 19.48 -3.13 8.44
CA ARG A 42 19.48 -2.65 7.06
C ARG A 42 20.78 -1.90 6.81
N ALA A 43 21.49 -2.25 5.75
CA ALA A 43 22.63 -1.45 5.30
C ALA A 43 22.15 -0.01 5.01
N ALA A 44 22.97 0.97 5.35
CA ALA A 44 22.71 2.36 4.97
C ALA A 44 22.65 2.44 3.43
N VAL A 45 21.59 3.05 2.91
CA VAL A 45 21.40 3.22 1.46
C VAL A 45 21.45 4.71 1.17
N SER A 46 22.44 5.13 0.38
CA SER A 46 22.59 6.51 -0.12
C SER A 46 21.94 6.73 -1.49
N ALA A 47 21.49 5.65 -2.16
CA ALA A 47 20.86 5.74 -3.47
C ALA A 47 19.51 6.49 -3.41
N PRO A 48 19.19 7.31 -4.42
CA PRO A 48 17.88 7.94 -4.55
C PRO A 48 16.75 6.90 -4.53
N GLY A 49 15.61 7.25 -3.95
CA GLY A 49 14.41 6.41 -3.93
C GLY A 49 13.18 7.23 -4.26
N LEU A 50 12.14 6.56 -4.75
CA LEU A 50 10.84 7.15 -5.03
C LEU A 50 10.20 7.60 -3.72
N ASP A 51 9.89 8.89 -3.60
CA ASP A 51 9.10 9.41 -2.50
C ASP A 51 7.64 9.05 -2.70
N VAL A 52 7.20 8.05 -1.94
CA VAL A 52 5.84 7.53 -1.96
C VAL A 52 5.07 7.84 -0.69
N ALA A 53 5.57 8.76 0.16
CA ALA A 53 4.95 9.06 1.45
C ALA A 53 3.49 9.53 1.30
N ALA A 54 3.16 10.21 0.19
CA ALA A 54 1.81 10.68 -0.09
C ALA A 54 0.82 9.59 -0.55
N PHE A 55 1.29 8.36 -0.77
CA PHE A 55 0.45 7.20 -1.09
C PHE A 55 -0.14 6.53 0.17
N ASP A 56 -0.44 7.29 1.22
CA ASP A 56 -1.16 6.86 2.42
C ASP A 56 -2.59 7.40 2.39
N GLY A 57 -3.56 6.49 2.49
CA GLY A 57 -4.98 6.80 2.56
C GLY A 57 -5.89 5.77 1.89
N VAL A 58 -7.07 5.60 2.47
CA VAL A 58 -8.20 4.91 1.85
C VAL A 58 -8.98 5.93 1.02
N LEU A 59 -9.13 5.66 -0.28
CA LEU A 59 -9.74 6.55 -1.26
C LEU A 59 -11.27 6.42 -1.25
N GLU A 60 -11.76 5.18 -1.13
CA GLU A 60 -13.18 4.86 -1.18
C GLU A 60 -13.42 3.50 -0.52
N VAL A 61 -14.53 3.37 0.22
CA VAL A 61 -15.04 2.08 0.74
C VAL A 61 -16.44 1.87 0.18
N ASP A 62 -16.65 0.74 -0.49
CA ASP A 62 -17.97 0.27 -0.91
C ASP A 62 -18.45 -0.83 0.05
N PRO A 63 -19.38 -0.52 0.97
CA PRO A 63 -19.84 -1.49 1.95
C PRO A 63 -20.77 -2.55 1.38
N VAL A 64 -21.39 -2.30 0.21
CA VAL A 64 -22.30 -3.23 -0.45
C VAL A 64 -21.50 -4.30 -1.19
N ARG A 65 -20.52 -3.87 -1.99
CA ARG A 65 -19.59 -4.77 -2.70
C ARG A 65 -18.50 -5.34 -1.79
N ARG A 66 -18.32 -4.76 -0.60
CA ARG A 66 -17.29 -5.09 0.39
C ARG A 66 -15.88 -4.94 -0.17
N THR A 67 -15.63 -3.82 -0.83
CA THR A 67 -14.35 -3.48 -1.47
C THR A 67 -13.86 -2.12 -1.01
N ALA A 68 -12.54 -1.92 -0.98
CA ALA A 68 -11.95 -0.62 -0.71
C ALA A 68 -10.90 -0.29 -1.79
N GLN A 69 -10.86 0.98 -2.21
CA GLN A 69 -9.78 1.54 -3.02
C GLN A 69 -8.78 2.19 -2.08
N VAL A 70 -7.53 1.74 -2.13
CA VAL A 70 -6.53 2.04 -1.07
C VAL A 70 -5.18 2.31 -1.70
N LEU A 71 -4.50 3.37 -1.23
CA LEU A 71 -3.15 3.68 -1.67
C LEU A 71 -2.12 2.74 -1.01
N GLY A 72 -1.03 2.41 -1.73
CA GLY A 72 -0.11 1.33 -1.33
C GLY A 72 0.70 1.54 -0.04
N MET A 73 0.87 2.78 0.42
CA MET A 73 1.55 3.09 1.69
C MET A 73 0.60 3.16 2.89
N THR A 74 -0.71 2.97 2.68
CA THR A 74 -1.70 2.90 3.77
C THR A 74 -1.39 1.73 4.69
N THR A 75 -1.30 1.99 6.00
CA THR A 75 -1.12 0.91 6.99
C THR A 75 -2.39 0.09 7.15
N TYR A 76 -2.24 -1.14 7.62
CA TYR A 76 -3.41 -1.95 7.99
C TYR A 76 -4.22 -1.33 9.12
N GLU A 77 -3.57 -0.61 10.04
CA GLU A 77 -4.26 0.17 11.08
C GLU A 77 -5.23 1.20 10.46
N HIS A 78 -4.76 2.01 9.52
CA HIS A 78 -5.60 2.97 8.80
C HIS A 78 -6.70 2.29 7.97
N LEU A 79 -6.38 1.19 7.29
CA LEU A 79 -7.35 0.46 6.49
C LEU A 79 -8.47 -0.11 7.36
N VAL A 80 -8.11 -0.73 8.49
CA VAL A 80 -9.07 -1.28 9.45
C VAL A 80 -9.95 -0.17 10.02
N GLU A 81 -9.37 0.97 10.43
CA GLU A 81 -10.13 2.13 10.90
C GLU A 81 -11.18 2.60 9.89
N ALA A 82 -10.78 2.78 8.62
CA ALA A 82 -11.68 3.22 7.56
C ALA A 82 -12.80 2.21 7.27
N THR A 83 -12.51 0.91 7.26
CA THR A 83 -13.53 -0.12 6.98
C THR A 83 -14.44 -0.38 8.18
N LEU A 84 -13.93 -0.22 9.41
CA LEU A 84 -14.71 -0.42 10.63
C LEU A 84 -15.86 0.58 10.77
N ALA A 85 -15.71 1.80 10.24
CA ALA A 85 -16.79 2.78 10.15
C ALA A 85 -18.02 2.25 9.38
N HIS A 86 -17.83 1.21 8.57
CA HIS A 86 -18.88 0.52 7.81
C HIS A 86 -19.22 -0.88 8.36
N GLY A 87 -18.70 -1.25 9.53
CA GLY A 87 -18.85 -2.61 10.09
C GLY A 87 -18.07 -3.69 9.34
N LEU A 88 -17.03 -3.31 8.60
CA LEU A 88 -16.19 -4.20 7.79
C LEU A 88 -14.74 -4.24 8.28
N MET A 89 -13.99 -5.24 7.83
CA MET A 89 -12.55 -5.39 8.08
C MET A 89 -11.90 -6.20 6.93
N PRO A 90 -10.61 -6.00 6.60
CA PRO A 90 -9.88 -6.91 5.73
C PRO A 90 -9.91 -8.35 6.24
N MET A 91 -9.92 -9.32 5.31
CA MET A 91 -10.02 -10.75 5.62
C MET A 91 -8.79 -11.30 6.36
N CYS A 92 -7.63 -10.68 6.16
CA CYS A 92 -6.39 -10.93 6.89
C CYS A 92 -5.76 -9.59 7.25
N VAL A 93 -5.47 -9.39 8.55
CA VAL A 93 -4.82 -8.20 9.09
C VAL A 93 -3.49 -8.63 9.73
N PRO A 94 -2.34 -8.32 9.12
CA PRO A 94 -1.05 -8.73 9.67
C PRO A 94 -0.71 -8.02 11.00
N GLN A 95 0.03 -8.71 11.87
CA GLN A 95 0.29 -8.29 13.26
C GLN A 95 1.02 -6.93 13.43
N LEU A 96 1.93 -6.56 12.53
CA LEU A 96 2.81 -5.41 12.74
C LEU A 96 2.11 -4.09 12.38
N ARG A 97 1.95 -3.20 13.36
CA ARG A 97 1.25 -1.91 13.23
C ARG A 97 1.61 -1.09 11.98
N THR A 98 2.89 -1.05 11.63
CA THR A 98 3.37 -0.21 10.51
C THR A 98 3.37 -0.92 9.16
N ILE A 99 2.79 -2.13 9.06
CA ILE A 99 2.70 -2.84 7.79
C ILE A 99 1.74 -2.12 6.85
N THR A 100 2.23 -1.80 5.65
CA THR A 100 1.43 -1.16 4.61
C THR A 100 0.74 -2.21 3.76
N LEU A 101 -0.40 -1.86 3.16
CA LEU A 101 -1.14 -2.73 2.26
C LEU A 101 -0.25 -3.21 1.10
N GLY A 102 0.44 -2.28 0.43
CA GLY A 102 1.36 -2.62 -0.65
C GLY A 102 2.50 -3.52 -0.17
N GLY A 103 3.04 -3.28 1.02
CA GLY A 103 4.09 -4.12 1.61
C GLY A 103 3.61 -5.54 1.90
N ALA A 104 2.38 -5.73 2.37
CA ALA A 104 1.81 -7.04 2.61
C ALA A 104 1.49 -7.78 1.30
N ILE A 105 1.03 -7.08 0.27
CA ILE A 105 0.77 -7.68 -1.05
C ILE A 105 2.08 -8.15 -1.68
N THR A 106 3.10 -7.30 -1.73
CA THR A 106 4.37 -7.64 -2.42
C THR A 106 5.30 -8.52 -1.60
N GLY A 107 5.18 -8.46 -0.27
CA GLY A 107 6.08 -9.12 0.68
C GLY A 107 5.54 -10.42 1.28
N LEU A 108 4.40 -10.91 0.79
CA LEU A 108 3.66 -12.05 1.34
C LEU A 108 3.32 -11.85 2.83
N GLY A 109 2.43 -10.89 3.10
CA GLY A 109 1.82 -10.76 4.42
C GLY A 109 1.05 -12.03 4.78
N ILE A 110 1.06 -12.41 6.05
CA ILE A 110 0.30 -13.53 6.59
C ILE A 110 -0.19 -13.19 8.00
N GLU A 111 -1.24 -13.89 8.43
CA GLU A 111 -1.70 -13.99 9.81
C GLU A 111 -2.46 -15.31 9.96
N SER A 112 -2.75 -15.76 11.19
CA SER A 112 -3.57 -16.94 11.51
C SER A 112 -4.88 -17.02 10.72
N ALA A 113 -5.56 -15.90 10.47
CA ALA A 113 -6.76 -15.84 9.64
C ALA A 113 -6.52 -16.37 8.21
N SER A 114 -5.29 -16.28 7.70
CA SER A 114 -4.93 -16.77 6.36
C SER A 114 -5.08 -18.26 6.17
N PHE A 115 -5.11 -19.05 7.25
CA PHE A 115 -5.42 -20.48 7.15
C PHE A 115 -6.77 -20.74 6.47
N ARG A 116 -7.77 -19.90 6.75
CA ARG A 116 -9.11 -20.03 6.18
C ARG A 116 -9.40 -19.00 5.09
N GLN A 117 -8.89 -17.78 5.26
CA GLN A 117 -9.28 -16.64 4.44
C GLN A 117 -8.27 -16.29 3.34
N GLY A 118 -7.15 -17.02 3.28
CA GLY A 118 -6.04 -16.68 2.38
C GLY A 118 -5.21 -15.50 2.88
N THR A 119 -4.15 -15.23 2.13
CA THR A 119 -3.20 -14.15 2.38
C THR A 119 -3.70 -12.83 1.75
N PRO A 120 -3.16 -11.66 2.16
CA PRO A 120 -3.54 -10.36 1.65
C PRO A 120 -3.60 -10.23 0.12
N HIS A 121 -2.65 -10.82 -0.61
CA HIS A 121 -2.60 -10.70 -2.06
C HIS A 121 -3.73 -11.47 -2.75
N GLU A 122 -4.26 -12.53 -2.14
CA GLU A 122 -5.41 -13.29 -2.64
C GLU A 122 -6.73 -12.52 -2.50
N SER A 123 -6.77 -11.49 -1.64
CA SER A 123 -7.92 -10.58 -1.50
C SER A 123 -7.92 -9.41 -2.49
N VAL A 124 -6.88 -9.27 -3.32
CA VAL A 124 -6.76 -8.14 -4.27
C VAL A 124 -7.56 -8.44 -5.53
N LEU A 125 -8.53 -7.57 -5.85
CA LEU A 125 -9.32 -7.67 -7.08
C LEU A 125 -8.62 -7.04 -8.29
N SER A 126 -7.90 -5.95 -8.06
CA SER A 126 -7.14 -5.21 -9.08
C SER A 126 -6.09 -4.34 -8.42
N MET A 127 -4.99 -4.04 -9.11
CA MET A 127 -3.94 -3.13 -8.63
C MET A 127 -3.35 -2.34 -9.79
N ASP A 128 -3.09 -1.07 -9.56
CA ASP A 128 -2.32 -0.23 -10.48
C ASP A 128 -0.82 -0.45 -10.26
N ILE A 129 -0.08 -0.68 -11.34
CA ILE A 129 1.37 -0.90 -11.34
C ILE A 129 2.05 0.20 -12.13
N LEU A 130 3.07 0.82 -11.53
CA LEU A 130 4.03 1.65 -12.26
C LEU A 130 5.07 0.74 -12.90
N THR A 131 5.13 0.74 -14.23
CA THR A 131 6.04 -0.09 -15.05
C THR A 131 7.07 0.76 -15.77
#